data_AF-A0A7X5V482-F1
#
_entry.id   AF-A0A7X5V482-F1
#
_cell.length_a   1.000
_cell.length_b   1.000
_cell.length_c   1.000
_cell.angle_alpha   90.00
_cell.angle_beta   90.00
_cell.angle_gamma   90.00
#
_symmetry.space_group_name_H-M   'P 1'
#
loop_
_entity.id
_entity.type
_entity.pdbx_description
1 polymer ?
#
loop_
_entity_poly.entity_id
_entity_poly.type
_entity_poly.pdbx_seq_one_letter_code
_entity_poly.pdbx_strand_id
1 'polypeptide(L)'
;MTEHAGPGERAEVARRNRFWLMMSGFMLLGAVIGGTLVAIEKSPSGSLPAIWAITITVIFVAVLGGGTWYFYRDIDEVERQDNLIAGTIAINFYALVYPAWFFLWKGGLVREPDHEILFVATVIVMSAVYFWKKLRP
;
A
#
# COMPACT_ATOMS: atom_id res chain seq x y z
N MET A 1 -18.76 -12.70 26.38
CA MET A 1 -18.03 -13.99 26.40
C MET A 1 -16.53 -13.75 26.56
N THR A 2 -16.06 -13.10 27.65
CA THR A 2 -14.65 -12.69 27.78
C THR A 2 -14.05 -12.83 29.18
N GLU A 3 -14.68 -13.55 30.11
CA GLU A 3 -14.17 -13.59 31.49
C GLU A 3 -13.05 -14.62 31.75
N HIS A 4 -12.80 -15.56 30.83
CA HIS A 4 -11.79 -16.62 31.01
C HIS A 4 -10.88 -16.84 29.79
N ALA A 5 -10.57 -15.79 29.03
CA ALA A 5 -9.61 -15.92 27.94
C ALA A 5 -8.18 -16.04 28.49
N GLY A 6 -7.44 -17.08 28.12
CA GLY A 6 -6.06 -17.30 28.57
C GLY A 6 -5.11 -16.17 28.13
N PRO A 7 -3.92 -16.01 28.75
CA PRO A 7 -2.95 -15.00 28.33
C PRO A 7 -2.60 -15.06 26.83
N GLY A 8 -2.59 -16.26 26.24
CA GLY A 8 -2.37 -16.48 24.81
C GLY A 8 -3.53 -15.97 23.94
N GLU A 9 -4.78 -16.28 24.29
CA GLU A 9 -5.96 -15.81 23.54
C GLU A 9 -6.09 -14.28 23.58
N ARG A 10 -5.75 -13.64 24.71
CA ARG A 10 -5.74 -12.17 24.80
C ARG A 10 -4.66 -11.56 23.90
N ALA A 11 -3.49 -12.19 23.80
CA ALA A 11 -2.42 -11.75 22.91
C ALA A 11 -2.80 -11.93 21.43
N GLU A 12 -3.47 -13.02 21.08
CA GLU A 12 -3.96 -13.26 19.71
C GLU A 12 -5.04 -12.24 19.31
N VAL A 13 -6.03 -11.99 20.18
CA VAL A 13 -7.08 -10.99 19.93
C VAL A 13 -6.47 -9.59 19.76
N ALA A 14 -5.48 -9.23 20.58
CA ALA A 14 -4.77 -7.96 20.43
C ALA A 14 -4.02 -7.87 19.09
N ARG A 15 -3.35 -8.94 18.67
CA ARG A 15 -2.63 -9.01 17.38
C ARG A 15 -3.60 -8.89 16.20
N ARG A 16 -4.72 -9.62 16.25
CA ARG A 16 -5.81 -9.56 15.27
C ARG A 16 -6.42 -8.16 15.17
N ASN A 17 -6.70 -7.53 16.31
CA ASN A 17 -7.27 -6.18 16.34
C ASN A 17 -6.30 -5.13 15.79
N ARG A 18 -4.99 -5.26 16.08
CA ARG A 18 -3.95 -4.40 15.50
C ARG A 18 -3.86 -4.57 13.99
N PHE A 19 -3.90 -5.81 13.51
CA PHE A 19 -3.92 -6.12 12.08
C PHE A 19 -5.11 -5.48 11.38
N TRP A 20 -6.32 -5.65 11.90
CA TRP A 20 -7.52 -5.02 11.32
C TRP A 20 -7.50 -3.49 11.41
N LEU A 21 -7.00 -2.92 12.52
CA LEU A 21 -6.82 -1.48 12.65
C LEU A 21 -5.88 -0.94 11.57
N MET A 22 -4.73 -1.57 11.39
CA MET A 22 -3.77 -1.22 10.34
C MET A 22 -4.36 -1.36 8.94
N MET A 23 -5.02 -2.49 8.68
CA MET A 23 -5.68 -2.75 7.40
C MET A 23 -6.74 -1.68 7.11
N SER A 24 -7.58 -1.34 8.09
CA SER A 24 -8.59 -0.29 7.95
C SER A 24 -7.97 1.10 7.75
N GLY A 25 -6.85 1.39 8.41
CA GLY A 25 -6.06 2.61 8.17
C GLY A 25 -5.55 2.69 6.74
N PHE A 26 -5.01 1.61 6.19
CA PHE A 26 -4.57 1.56 4.78
C PHE A 26 -5.74 1.62 3.79
N MET A 27 -6.87 0.99 4.09
CA MET A 27 -8.08 1.09 3.26
C MET A 27 -8.62 2.53 3.24
N LEU A 28 -8.68 3.19 4.40
CA LEU A 28 -9.05 4.60 4.49
C LEU A 28 -8.08 5.48 3.70
N LEU A 29 -6.78 5.21 3.79
CA LEU A 29 -5.79 5.93 3.02
C LEU A 29 -5.99 5.76 1.51
N GLY A 30 -6.24 4.52 1.05
CA GLY A 30 -6.58 4.25 -0.35
C GLY A 30 -7.84 4.98 -0.80
N ALA A 31 -8.87 5.03 0.04
CA ALA A 31 -10.10 5.77 -0.24
C ALA A 31 -9.85 7.30 -0.33
N VAL A 32 -9.01 7.85 0.55
CA VAL A 32 -8.61 9.27 0.51
C VAL A 32 -7.87 9.58 -0.80
N ILE A 33 -6.94 8.72 -1.22
CA ILE A 33 -6.22 8.88 -2.50
C ILE A 33 -7.19 8.85 -3.67
N GLY A 34 -8.04 7.82 -3.76
CA GLY A 34 -9.02 7.69 -4.84
C GLY A 34 -10.00 8.87 -4.88
N GLY A 35 -10.51 9.30 -3.73
CA GLY A 35 -11.38 10.47 -3.64
C GLY A 35 -10.69 11.77 -4.05
N THR A 36 -9.40 11.89 -3.74
CA THR A 36 -8.58 13.05 -4.13
C THR A 36 -8.36 13.11 -5.64
N LEU A 37 -8.10 11.97 -6.30
CA LEU A 37 -7.98 11.90 -7.76
C LEU A 37 -9.27 12.33 -8.45
N VAL A 38 -10.43 11.84 -7.99
CA VAL A 38 -11.75 12.25 -8.51
C VAL A 38 -11.99 13.75 -8.29
N ALA A 39 -11.55 14.30 -7.17
CA ALA A 39 -11.67 15.74 -6.89
C ALA A 39 -10.80 16.59 -7.81
N ILE A 40 -9.59 16.12 -8.16
CA ILE A 40 -8.69 16.76 -9.13
C ILE A 40 -9.33 16.77 -10.52
N GLU A 41 -9.85 15.63 -10.96
CA GLU A 41 -10.47 15.48 -12.29
C GLU A 41 -11.67 16.41 -12.47
N LYS A 42 -12.44 16.64 -11.39
CA LYS A 42 -13.58 17.57 -11.38
C LYS A 42 -13.21 19.02 -11.14
N SER A 43 -11.96 19.32 -10.82
CA SER A 43 -11.49 20.68 -10.58
C SER A 43 -11.32 21.42 -11.93
N PRO A 44 -11.81 22.66 -12.07
CA PRO A 44 -11.62 23.45 -13.29
C PRO A 44 -10.15 23.66 -13.67
N SER A 45 -9.26 23.67 -12.67
CA SER A 45 -7.81 23.83 -12.86
C SER A 45 -7.07 22.51 -13.05
N GLY A 46 -7.74 21.36 -12.92
CA GLY A 46 -7.11 20.05 -12.89
C GLY A 46 -6.11 19.89 -11.73
N SER A 47 -6.28 20.66 -10.65
CA SER A 47 -5.35 20.68 -9.53
C SER A 47 -6.07 20.90 -8.19
N LEU A 48 -5.45 20.42 -7.12
CA LEU A 48 -5.89 20.71 -5.75
C LEU A 48 -5.39 22.09 -5.30
N PRO A 49 -6.14 22.79 -4.42
CA PRO A 49 -5.57 23.88 -3.67
C PRO A 49 -4.34 23.42 -2.87
N ALA A 50 -3.30 24.25 -2.85
CA ALA A 50 -2.00 23.88 -2.28
C ALA A 50 -2.08 23.35 -0.84
N ILE A 51 -2.95 23.93 -0.01
CA ILE A 51 -3.13 23.49 1.36
C ILE A 51 -3.63 22.04 1.46
N TRP A 52 -4.57 21.64 0.59
CA TRP A 52 -5.05 20.26 0.55
C TRP A 52 -3.98 19.29 0.08
N ALA A 53 -3.22 19.66 -0.95
CA ALA A 53 -2.10 18.84 -1.44
C ALA A 53 -1.05 18.59 -0.34
N ILE A 54 -0.68 19.64 0.41
CA ILE A 54 0.27 19.54 1.53
C ILE A 54 -0.31 18.67 2.64
N THR A 55 -1.54 18.93 3.08
CA THR A 55 -2.17 18.18 4.18
C THR A 55 -2.28 16.70 3.84
N ILE A 56 -2.76 16.35 2.65
CA ILE A 56 -2.91 14.95 2.22
C ILE A 56 -1.53 14.28 2.15
N THR A 57 -0.52 14.96 1.61
CA THR A 57 0.85 14.43 1.53
C THR A 57 1.43 14.14 2.90
N VAL A 58 1.29 15.08 3.86
CA VAL A 58 1.80 14.90 5.23
C VAL A 58 1.11 13.72 5.92
N ILE A 59 -0.22 13.64 5.82
CA ILE A 59 -1.00 12.53 6.38
C ILE A 59 -0.56 11.21 5.73
N PHE A 60 -0.41 11.17 4.42
CA PHE A 60 -0.01 9.98 3.68
C PHE A 60 1.36 9.47 4.11
N VAL A 61 2.37 10.35 4.18
CA VAL A 61 3.71 10.00 4.63
C VAL A 61 3.71 9.55 6.09
N ALA A 62 2.98 10.24 6.96
CA ALA A 62 2.90 9.88 8.38
C ALA A 62 2.22 8.51 8.60
N VAL A 63 1.11 8.25 7.91
CA VAL A 63 0.37 6.98 8.02
C VAL A 63 1.16 5.83 7.42
N LEU A 64 1.74 5.99 6.21
CA LEU A 64 2.53 4.92 5.62
C LEU A 64 3.83 4.67 6.39
N GLY A 65 4.60 5.71 6.70
CA GLY A 65 5.86 5.59 7.41
C GLY A 65 5.66 5.07 8.83
N GLY A 66 4.77 5.70 9.59
CA GLY A 66 4.45 5.32 10.96
C GLY A 66 3.78 3.95 11.05
N GLY A 67 2.85 3.65 10.14
CA GLY A 67 2.21 2.33 10.03
C GLY A 67 3.22 1.23 9.71
N THR A 68 4.10 1.44 8.74
CA THR A 68 5.17 0.48 8.40
C THR A 68 6.08 0.25 9.60
N TRP A 69 6.56 1.30 10.26
CA TRP A 69 7.41 1.16 11.45
C TRP A 69 6.72 0.39 12.57
N TYR A 70 5.46 0.72 12.86
CA TYR A 70 4.66 0.04 13.89
C TYR A 70 4.43 -1.44 13.56
N PHE A 71 4.17 -1.76 12.28
CA PHE A 71 4.02 -3.12 11.79
C PHE A 71 5.28 -3.94 12.01
N TYR A 72 6.43 -3.46 11.50
CA TYR A 72 7.70 -4.20 11.57
C TYR A 72 8.22 -4.41 12.99
N ARG A 73 7.73 -3.62 13.96
CA ARG A 73 8.09 -3.79 15.38
C ARG A 73 7.45 -5.03 16.01
N ASP A 74 6.26 -5.42 15.56
CA ASP A 74 5.41 -6.40 16.25
C ASP A 74 5.25 -7.73 15.48
N ILE A 75 5.72 -7.83 14.23
CA ILE A 75 5.64 -9.04 13.40
C ILE A 75 6.69 -10.09 13.76
N ASP A 76 6.41 -11.34 13.44
CA ASP A 76 7.37 -12.45 13.55
C ASP A 76 8.26 -12.57 12.29
N GLU A 77 9.21 -13.50 12.34
CA GLU A 77 10.19 -13.68 11.26
C GLU A 77 9.57 -14.24 9.98
N VAL A 78 8.50 -15.04 10.07
CA VAL A 78 7.79 -15.58 8.90
C VAL A 78 7.06 -14.46 8.18
N GLU A 79 6.31 -13.65 8.91
CA GLU A 79 5.58 -12.51 8.35
C GLU A 79 6.55 -11.46 7.79
N ARG A 80 7.72 -11.29 8.42
CA ARG A 80 8.81 -10.46 7.88
C ARG A 80 9.35 -11.00 6.56
N GLN A 81 9.60 -12.31 6.48
CA GLN A 81 10.08 -12.95 5.26
C GLN A 81 9.05 -12.84 4.12
N ASP A 82 7.77 -13.03 4.42
CA ASP A 82 6.68 -12.88 3.45
C ASP A 82 6.59 -11.46 2.90
N ASN A 83 6.71 -10.45 3.77
CA ASN A 83 6.76 -9.05 3.36
C ASN A 83 7.99 -8.73 2.51
N LEU A 84 9.17 -9.27 2.87
CA LEU A 84 10.40 -9.10 2.09
C LEU A 84 10.26 -9.71 0.69
N ILE A 85 9.70 -10.91 0.58
CA ILE A 85 9.46 -11.56 -0.72
C ILE A 85 8.45 -10.74 -1.55
N ALA A 86 7.33 -10.34 -0.96
CA ALA A 86 6.30 -9.56 -1.63
C ALA A 86 6.85 -8.19 -2.11
N GLY A 87 7.56 -7.47 -1.25
CA GLY A 87 8.20 -6.21 -1.57
C GLY A 87 9.27 -6.36 -2.64
N THR A 88 10.09 -7.41 -2.58
CA THR A 88 11.13 -7.68 -3.58
C THR A 88 10.53 -7.97 -4.95
N ILE A 89 9.47 -8.78 -5.03
CA ILE A 89 8.80 -9.05 -6.31
C ILE A 89 8.14 -7.79 -6.86
N ALA A 90 7.46 -7.01 -6.01
CA ALA A 90 6.79 -5.78 -6.43
C ALA A 90 7.76 -4.70 -6.92
N ILE A 91 8.91 -4.50 -6.24
CA ILE A 91 9.90 -3.52 -6.69
C ILE A 91 10.58 -3.96 -7.99
N ASN A 92 10.85 -5.26 -8.17
CA ASN A 92 11.38 -5.77 -9.43
C ASN A 92 10.35 -5.64 -10.57
N PHE A 93 9.07 -5.89 -10.29
CA PHE A 93 7.99 -5.62 -11.25
C PHE A 93 8.02 -4.15 -11.70
N TYR A 94 8.05 -3.20 -10.76
CA TYR A 94 8.12 -1.77 -11.09
C TYR A 94 9.39 -1.43 -11.89
N ALA A 95 10.55 -1.90 -11.43
CA ALA A 95 11.85 -1.65 -12.04
C ALA A 95 12.01 -2.25 -13.44
N LEU A 96 11.21 -3.25 -13.79
CA LEU A 96 11.15 -3.79 -15.16
C LEU A 96 10.12 -3.06 -16.01
N VAL A 97 8.89 -2.91 -15.50
CA VAL A 97 7.76 -2.40 -16.28
C VAL A 97 7.93 -0.93 -16.62
N TYR A 98 8.34 -0.08 -15.67
CA TYR A 98 8.47 1.36 -15.94
C TYR A 98 9.55 1.66 -16.99
N PRO A 99 10.81 1.19 -16.87
CA PRO A 99 11.82 1.45 -17.89
C PRO A 99 11.46 0.84 -19.25
N ALA A 100 10.91 -0.37 -19.28
CA ALA A 100 10.48 -0.99 -20.53
C ALA A 100 9.41 -0.14 -21.23
N TRP A 101 8.36 0.28 -20.51
CA TRP A 101 7.33 1.15 -21.05
C TRP A 101 7.91 2.50 -21.50
N PHE A 102 8.79 3.10 -20.69
CA PHE A 102 9.45 4.36 -21.03
C PHE A 102 10.23 4.26 -22.35
N PHE A 103 11.04 3.22 -22.56
CA PHE A 103 11.79 3.05 -23.81
C PHE A 103 10.88 2.78 -25.00
N LEU A 104 9.83 1.97 -24.83
CA LEU A 104 8.83 1.74 -25.89
C LEU A 104 8.09 3.03 -26.28
N TRP A 105 7.77 3.88 -25.31
CA TRP A 105 7.18 5.19 -25.55
C TRP A 105 8.14 6.11 -26.32
N LYS A 106 9.41 6.20 -25.90
CA LYS A 106 10.43 6.97 -26.62
C LYS A 106 10.69 6.44 -28.04
N GLY A 107 10.45 5.15 -28.28
CA GLY A 107 10.45 4.53 -29.60
C GLY A 107 9.18 4.76 -30.43
N GLY A 108 8.16 5.45 -29.90
CA GLY A 108 6.90 5.72 -30.59
C GLY A 108 5.96 4.52 -30.70
N LEU A 109 6.20 3.44 -29.94
CA LEU A 109 5.45 2.18 -30.04
C LEU A 109 4.21 2.14 -29.15
N VAL A 110 4.23 2.88 -28.03
CA VAL A 110 3.14 2.93 -27.04
C VAL A 110 2.94 4.36 -26.53
N ARG A 111 1.81 4.61 -25.84
CA ARG A 111 1.55 5.88 -25.15
C ARG A 111 2.52 6.12 -23.99
N GLU A 112 2.59 7.37 -23.55
CA GLU A 112 3.37 7.78 -22.37
C GLU A 112 3.03 6.91 -21.15
N PRO A 113 4.03 6.49 -20.35
CA PRO A 113 3.80 5.72 -19.14
C PRO A 113 2.87 6.45 -18.17
N ASP A 114 1.88 5.71 -17.70
CA ASP A 114 0.89 6.21 -16.74
C ASP A 114 1.32 5.86 -15.32
N HIS A 115 1.68 6.87 -14.54
CA HIS A 115 2.21 6.71 -13.19
C HIS A 115 1.18 6.13 -12.22
N GLU A 116 -0.10 6.42 -12.42
CA GLU A 116 -1.19 5.95 -11.56
C GLU A 116 -1.42 4.46 -11.81
N ILE A 117 -1.45 4.04 -13.08
CA ILE A 117 -1.55 2.62 -13.46
C ILE A 117 -0.34 1.84 -12.93
N LEU A 118 0.88 2.38 -13.05
CA LEU A 118 2.08 1.74 -12.53
C LEU A 118 2.02 1.56 -11.01
N PHE A 119 1.62 2.59 -10.29
CA PHE A 119 1.46 2.53 -8.84
C PHE A 119 0.44 1.45 -8.43
N VAL A 120 -0.76 1.47 -9.03
CA VAL A 120 -1.82 0.51 -8.73
C VAL A 120 -1.39 -0.92 -9.09
N ALA A 121 -0.77 -1.13 -10.25
CA ALA A 121 -0.29 -2.44 -10.67
C ALA A 121 0.77 -2.98 -9.71
N THR A 122 1.72 -2.15 -9.27
CA THR A 122 2.73 -2.55 -8.28
C THR A 122 2.11 -2.95 -6.94
N VAL A 123 1.12 -2.19 -6.46
CA VAL A 123 0.39 -2.52 -5.22
C VAL A 123 -0.41 -3.82 -5.37
N ILE A 124 -1.02 -4.07 -6.52
CA ILE A 124 -1.72 -5.33 -6.82
C ILE A 124 -0.75 -6.51 -6.81
N VAL A 125 0.40 -6.38 -7.47
CA VAL A 125 1.44 -7.43 -7.49
C VAL A 125 1.93 -7.71 -6.07
N MET A 126 2.26 -6.67 -5.30
CA MET A 126 2.70 -6.80 -3.91
C MET A 126 1.65 -7.55 -3.07
N SER A 127 0.38 -7.12 -3.17
CA SER A 127 -0.72 -7.72 -2.41
C SER A 127 -0.97 -9.17 -2.82
N ALA A 128 -0.98 -9.46 -4.13
CA ALA A 128 -1.17 -10.80 -4.66
C ALA A 128 -0.09 -11.76 -4.16
N VAL A 129 1.18 -11.35 -4.17
CA VAL A 129 2.29 -12.17 -3.67
C VAL A 129 2.20 -12.36 -2.16
N TYR A 130 1.93 -11.29 -1.40
CA TYR A 130 1.79 -11.37 0.05
C TYR A 130 0.65 -12.32 0.46
N PHE A 131 -0.54 -12.18 -0.13
CA PHE A 131 -1.66 -13.08 0.17
C PHE A 131 -1.41 -14.51 -0.33
N TRP A 132 -0.75 -14.70 -1.47
CA TRP A 132 -0.38 -16.03 -1.93
C TRP A 132 0.54 -16.74 -0.93
N LYS A 133 1.56 -16.04 -0.40
CA LYS A 133 2.44 -16.54 0.66
C LYS A 133 1.68 -16.82 1.95
N LYS A 134 0.83 -15.89 2.38
CA LYS A 134 0.01 -16.03 3.59
C LYS A 134 -0.98 -17.21 3.54
N LEU A 135 -1.46 -17.56 2.35
CA LEU A 135 -2.37 -18.70 2.12
C LEU A 135 -1.62 -20.03 1.90
N ARG A 136 -0.31 -20.00 1.66
CA ARG A 136 0.54 -21.18 1.40
C ARG A 136 1.82 -21.10 2.23
N PRO A 137 1.71 -21.31 3.56
CA PRO A 137 2.86 -21.29 4.46
C PRO A 137 3.92 -22.34 4.10
#